data_AF-A0AAW0WKQ0-F1
#
_entry.id   AF-A0AAW0WKQ0-F1
#
_cell.length_a   1.000
_cell.length_b   1.000
_cell.length_c   1.000
_cell.angle_alpha   90.00
_cell.angle_beta   90.00
_cell.angle_gamma   90.00
#
_symmetry.space_group_name_H-M   'P 1'
#
loop_
_entity.id
_entity.type
_entity.pdbx_description
1 polymer ?
#
loop_
_entity_poly.entity_id
_entity_poly.type
_entity_poly.pdbx_seq_one_letter_code
_entity_poly.pdbx_strand_id
1 'polypeptide(L)'
;YNKNIEGSKQDLLWSIAVSIFAIGGMIGGFCGGSVGNKFGRKKGLLLNNLLGVGGACLMAFSQVSYSYEMLILGRLVIGINCGLNTSLVPMYISEIAPLNLRGGLGTVNQLAVTVGLLLSQILGIEQLLGNSSAWPILLGLAIVPAIMQMVLLPVCPESPRYLLMSRQMEDEA
;
A
#
# COMPACT_ATOMS: atom_id res chain seq x y z
N TYR A 1 32.04 2.61 -27.47
CA TYR A 1 30.73 2.92 -28.07
C TYR A 1 29.58 2.11 -27.44
N ASN A 2 29.77 0.82 -27.06
CA ASN A 2 28.71 0.00 -26.43
C ASN A 2 28.33 0.36 -24.96
N LYS A 3 29.18 1.09 -24.22
CA LYS A 3 28.91 1.42 -22.80
C LYS A 3 27.72 2.36 -22.58
N ASN A 4 27.39 3.20 -23.57
CA ASN A 4 26.26 4.15 -23.47
C ASN A 4 24.89 3.50 -23.73
N ILE A 5 24.84 2.41 -24.51
CA ILE A 5 23.59 1.70 -24.82
C ILE A 5 23.12 0.89 -23.59
N GLU A 6 24.07 0.39 -22.81
CA GLU A 6 23.80 -0.40 -21.60
C GLU A 6 23.27 0.47 -20.46
N GLY A 7 23.83 1.67 -20.27
CA GLY A 7 23.28 2.67 -19.34
C GLY A 7 21.86 3.11 -19.73
N SER A 8 21.62 3.41 -21.02
CA SER A 8 20.28 3.80 -21.50
C SER A 8 19.22 2.72 -21.26
N LYS A 9 19.56 1.43 -21.41
CA LYS A 9 18.64 0.32 -21.09
C LYS A 9 18.36 0.21 -19.60
N GLN A 10 19.37 0.38 -18.74
CA GLN A 10 19.20 0.37 -17.29
C GLN A 10 18.32 1.52 -16.82
N ASP A 11 18.53 2.73 -17.36
CA ASP A 11 17.73 3.92 -17.05
C ASP A 11 16.26 3.75 -17.47
N LEU A 12 16.02 3.13 -18.65
CA LEU A 12 14.67 2.81 -19.11
C LEU A 12 13.98 1.79 -18.20
N LEU A 13 14.65 0.71 -17.82
CA LEU A 13 14.09 -0.30 -16.91
C LEU A 13 13.77 0.28 -15.53
N TRP A 14 14.67 1.12 -15.00
CA TRP A 14 14.43 1.84 -13.75
C TRP A 14 13.22 2.76 -13.84
N SER A 15 13.14 3.55 -14.92
CA SER A 15 12.04 4.48 -15.15
C SER A 15 10.70 3.76 -15.24
N ILE A 16 10.64 2.61 -15.93
CA ILE A 16 9.45 1.76 -16.01
C ILE A 16 9.08 1.21 -14.64
N ALA A 17 10.06 0.73 -13.86
CA ALA A 17 9.81 0.18 -12.52
C ALA A 17 9.25 1.23 -11.53
N VAL A 18 9.67 2.49 -11.65
CA VAL A 18 9.15 3.59 -10.82
C VAL A 18 7.78 4.06 -11.30
N SER A 19 7.57 4.20 -12.61
CA SER A 19 6.31 4.70 -13.17
C SER A 19 5.16 3.68 -13.08
N ILE A 20 5.45 2.38 -13.13
CA ILE A 20 4.40 1.36 -12.99
C ILE A 20 3.75 1.34 -11.59
N PHE A 21 4.48 1.77 -10.56
CA PHE A 21 3.92 1.96 -9.23
C PHE A 21 2.80 3.03 -9.23
N ALA A 22 2.99 4.14 -9.95
CA ALA A 22 1.97 5.18 -10.07
C ALA A 22 0.73 4.69 -10.83
N ILE A 23 0.93 3.88 -11.89
CA ILE A 23 -0.16 3.23 -12.63
C ILE A 23 -0.94 2.28 -11.72
N GLY A 24 -0.23 1.45 -10.94
CA GLY A 24 -0.86 0.59 -9.94
C GLY A 24 -1.66 1.39 -8.92
N GLY A 25 -1.11 2.50 -8.42
CA GLY A 25 -1.78 3.41 -7.50
C GLY A 25 -3.06 4.02 -8.06
N MET A 26 -3.05 4.42 -9.34
CA MET A 26 -4.23 4.95 -10.03
C MET A 26 -5.35 3.90 -10.10
N ILE A 27 -5.02 2.66 -10.49
CA ILE A 27 -5.97 1.55 -10.57
C ILE A 27 -6.53 1.23 -9.17
N GLY A 28 -5.64 1.11 -8.18
CA GLY A 28 -6.02 0.83 -6.80
C GLY A 28 -6.92 1.93 -6.20
N GLY A 29 -6.59 3.19 -6.45
CA GLY A 29 -7.38 4.34 -5.98
C GLY A 29 -8.79 4.36 -6.57
N PHE A 30 -8.92 4.11 -7.88
CA PHE A 30 -10.20 4.04 -8.58
C PHE A 30 -11.05 2.86 -8.11
N CYS A 31 -10.45 1.68 -7.95
CA CYS A 31 -11.15 0.49 -7.46
C CYS A 31 -11.49 0.56 -5.95
N GLY A 32 -10.78 1.38 -5.17
CA GLY A 32 -10.94 1.46 -3.72
C GLY A 32 -12.36 1.81 -3.27
N GLY A 33 -13.03 2.74 -3.95
CA GLY A 33 -14.42 3.08 -3.65
C GLY A 33 -15.39 1.91 -3.87
N SER A 34 -15.24 1.21 -5.00
CA SER A 34 -16.07 0.04 -5.34
C SER A 34 -15.82 -1.14 -4.41
N VAL A 35 -14.55 -1.41 -4.07
CA VAL A 35 -14.19 -2.49 -3.13
C VAL A 35 -14.71 -2.20 -1.73
N GLY A 36 -14.57 -0.96 -1.25
CA GLY A 36 -15.08 -0.54 0.05
C GLY A 36 -16.61 -0.62 0.17
N ASN A 37 -17.33 -0.33 -0.93
CA ASN A 37 -18.79 -0.47 -0.98
C ASN A 37 -19.27 -1.91 -1.10
N LYS A 38 -18.60 -2.76 -1.90
CA LYS A 38 -19.05 -4.12 -2.17
C LYS A 38 -18.65 -5.13 -1.09
N PHE A 39 -17.42 -5.05 -0.58
CA PHE A 39 -16.89 -6.01 0.40
C PHE A 39 -16.97 -5.50 1.84
N GLY A 40 -17.30 -4.23 2.05
CA GLY A 40 -17.19 -3.56 3.34
C GLY A 40 -15.78 -3.06 3.62
N ARG A 41 -15.67 -2.04 4.48
CA ARG A 41 -14.43 -1.28 4.68
C ARG A 41 -13.35 -2.12 5.36
N LYS A 42 -13.72 -2.92 6.37
CA LYS A 42 -12.80 -3.80 7.12
C LYS A 42 -12.25 -4.94 6.26
N LYS A 43 -13.12 -5.66 5.54
CA LYS A 43 -12.71 -6.75 4.64
C LYS A 43 -11.91 -6.23 3.44
N GLY A 44 -12.25 -5.04 2.92
CA GLY A 44 -11.47 -4.36 1.88
C GLY A 44 -10.04 -4.04 2.31
N LEU A 45 -9.86 -3.52 3.53
CA LEU A 45 -8.54 -3.29 4.13
C LEU A 45 -7.76 -4.59 4.37
N LEU A 46 -8.44 -5.68 4.73
CA LEU A 46 -7.81 -6.99 4.97
C LEU A 46 -7.36 -7.66 3.66
N LEU A 47 -8.19 -7.62 2.61
CA LEU A 47 -7.84 -7.99 1.24
C LEU A 47 -6.67 -7.16 0.71
N ASN A 48 -6.69 -5.86 0.99
CA ASN A 48 -5.60 -4.98 0.62
C ASN A 48 -4.28 -5.46 1.25
N ASN A 49 -4.31 -5.82 2.53
CA ASN A 49 -3.14 -6.29 3.25
C ASN A 49 -2.53 -7.56 2.64
N LEU A 50 -3.37 -8.48 2.14
CA LEU A 50 -2.90 -9.65 1.38
C LEU A 50 -2.18 -9.26 0.08
N LEU A 51 -2.66 -8.25 -0.64
CA LEU A 51 -1.97 -7.71 -1.81
C LEU A 51 -0.63 -7.06 -1.43
N GLY A 52 -0.59 -6.37 -0.29
CA GLY A 52 0.63 -5.75 0.25
C GLY A 52 1.70 -6.79 0.59
N VAL A 53 1.32 -7.85 1.30
CA VAL A 53 2.20 -8.99 1.62
C VAL A 53 2.66 -9.68 0.34
N GLY A 54 1.75 -9.98 -0.59
CA GLY A 54 2.09 -10.61 -1.87
C GLY A 54 3.08 -9.78 -2.69
N GLY A 55 2.86 -8.48 -2.81
CA GLY A 55 3.77 -7.57 -3.51
C GLY A 55 5.13 -7.44 -2.82
N ALA A 56 5.17 -7.44 -1.48
CA ALA A 56 6.42 -7.39 -0.74
C ALA A 56 7.21 -8.70 -0.86
N CYS A 57 6.54 -9.85 -0.82
CA CYS A 57 7.15 -11.15 -1.11
C CYS A 57 7.72 -11.18 -2.53
N LEU A 58 6.97 -10.71 -3.54
CA LEU A 58 7.47 -10.64 -4.92
C LEU A 58 8.73 -9.79 -5.05
N MET A 59 8.79 -8.64 -4.37
CA MET A 59 10.00 -7.81 -4.37
C MET A 59 11.16 -8.47 -3.62
N ALA A 60 10.91 -9.15 -2.49
CA ALA A 60 11.94 -9.87 -1.75
C ALA A 60 12.51 -11.06 -2.55
N PHE A 61 11.64 -11.82 -3.24
CA PHE A 61 12.05 -12.93 -4.10
C PHE A 61 12.73 -12.47 -5.40
N SER A 62 12.51 -11.23 -5.86
CA SER A 62 13.18 -10.69 -7.06
C SER A 62 14.71 -10.71 -6.96
N GLN A 63 15.26 -10.53 -5.75
CA GLN A 63 16.71 -10.62 -5.50
C GLN A 63 17.23 -12.06 -5.64
N VAL A 64 16.45 -13.05 -5.19
CA VAL A 64 16.83 -14.47 -5.25
C VAL A 64 16.81 -14.98 -6.69
N SER A 65 15.86 -14.50 -7.51
CA SER A 65 15.71 -14.92 -8.91
C SER A 65 16.48 -14.08 -9.93
N TYR A 66 17.14 -12.99 -9.53
CA TYR A 66 17.85 -12.07 -10.45
C TYR A 66 16.99 -11.60 -11.65
N SER A 67 15.65 -11.57 -11.51
CA SER A 67 14.72 -11.20 -12.58
C SER A 67 14.12 -9.81 -12.33
N TYR A 68 14.33 -8.91 -13.28
CA TYR A 68 13.77 -7.56 -13.32
C TYR A 68 12.25 -7.56 -13.49
N GLU A 69 11.67 -8.61 -14.08
CA GLU A 69 10.21 -8.73 -14.30
C GLU A 69 9.45 -8.88 -12.98
N MET A 70 9.99 -9.68 -12.04
CA MET A 70 9.38 -9.86 -10.71
C MET A 70 9.39 -8.56 -9.89
N LEU A 71 10.42 -7.74 -10.05
CA LEU A 71 10.51 -6.44 -9.39
C LEU A 71 9.44 -5.48 -9.94
N ILE A 72 9.28 -5.41 -11.26
CA ILE A 72 8.26 -4.58 -11.93
C ILE A 72 6.85 -5.02 -11.52
N LEU A 73 6.58 -6.33 -11.49
CA LEU A 73 5.30 -6.86 -11.02
C LEU A 73 5.06 -6.58 -9.53
N GLY A 74 6.06 -6.74 -8.67
CA GLY A 74 5.97 -6.39 -7.25
C GLY A 74 5.63 -4.91 -7.03
N ARG A 75 6.25 -4.01 -7.81
CA ARG A 75 5.96 -2.56 -7.80
C ARG A 75 4.54 -2.25 -8.23
N LEU A 76 4.01 -2.94 -9.24
CA LEU A 76 2.62 -2.79 -9.68
C LEU A 76 1.65 -3.22 -8.56
N VAL A 77 1.88 -4.38 -7.95
CA VAL A 77 1.02 -4.92 -6.87
C VAL A 77 1.03 -4.01 -5.64
N ILE A 78 2.19 -3.51 -5.24
CA ILE A 78 2.29 -2.55 -4.12
C ILE A 78 1.71 -1.18 -4.49
N GLY A 79 1.81 -0.77 -5.75
CA GLY A 79 1.09 0.40 -6.25
C GLY A 79 -0.41 0.28 -6.02
N ILE A 80 -1.00 -0.84 -6.46
CA ILE A 80 -2.43 -1.12 -6.25
C ILE A 80 -2.77 -1.12 -4.76
N ASN A 81 -1.95 -1.77 -3.93
CA ASN A 81 -2.15 -1.81 -2.48
C ASN A 81 -2.16 -0.40 -1.85
N CYS A 82 -1.20 0.45 -2.24
CA CYS A 82 -1.08 1.81 -1.74
C CYS A 82 -2.26 2.69 -2.19
N GLY A 83 -2.69 2.55 -3.45
CA GLY A 83 -3.86 3.24 -4.00
C GLY A 83 -5.15 2.88 -3.27
N LEU A 84 -5.38 1.58 -3.02
CA LEU A 84 -6.51 1.10 -2.24
C LEU A 84 -6.48 1.65 -0.80
N ASN A 85 -5.31 1.64 -0.15
CA ASN A 85 -5.16 2.13 1.22
C ASN A 85 -5.47 3.64 1.30
N THR A 86 -5.00 4.42 0.32
CA THR A 86 -5.21 5.87 0.26
C THR A 86 -6.68 6.26 0.13
N SER A 87 -7.51 5.43 -0.53
CA SER A 87 -8.96 5.66 -0.63
C SER A 87 -9.73 5.09 0.57
N LEU A 88 -9.39 3.87 1.02
CA LEU A 88 -10.15 3.15 2.05
C LEU A 88 -9.93 3.70 3.46
N VAL A 89 -8.69 4.10 3.80
CA VAL A 89 -8.36 4.60 5.14
C VAL A 89 -9.10 5.89 5.50
N PRO A 90 -9.08 6.97 4.69
CA PRO A 90 -9.83 8.17 5.01
C PRO A 90 -11.34 7.92 5.00
N MET A 91 -11.84 7.04 4.13
CA MET A 91 -13.25 6.64 4.12
C MET A 91 -13.63 5.98 5.45
N TYR A 92 -12.85 5.00 5.90
CA TYR A 92 -13.06 4.31 7.17
C TYR A 92 -13.01 5.26 8.37
N ILE A 93 -11.97 6.11 8.44
CA ILE A 93 -11.82 7.14 9.48
C ILE A 93 -13.04 8.06 9.49
N SER A 94 -13.51 8.47 8.32
CA SER A 94 -14.64 9.39 8.19
C SER A 94 -15.99 8.79 8.63
N GLU A 95 -16.10 7.46 8.66
CA GLU A 95 -17.31 6.75 9.08
C GLU A 95 -17.31 6.42 10.58
N ILE A 96 -16.15 6.28 11.21
CA ILE A 96 -16.01 6.05 12.66
C ILE A 96 -15.88 7.36 13.46
N ALA A 97 -15.45 8.45 12.81
CA ALA A 97 -15.18 9.72 13.47
C ALA A 97 -16.47 10.45 13.90
N PRO A 98 -16.53 11.03 15.11
CA PRO A 98 -17.59 11.96 15.45
C PRO A 98 -17.50 13.22 14.57
N LEU A 99 -18.65 13.81 14.24
CA LEU A 99 -18.80 14.92 13.29
C LEU A 99 -17.80 16.07 13.52
N ASN A 100 -17.47 16.33 14.80
CA ASN A 100 -16.64 17.42 15.27
C ASN A 100 -15.13 17.17 15.02
N LEU A 101 -14.70 15.91 14.91
CA LEU A 101 -13.29 15.51 14.82
C LEU A 101 -12.93 14.89 13.47
N ARG A 102 -13.89 14.79 12.54
CA ARG A 102 -13.69 14.17 11.22
C ARG A 102 -12.54 14.80 10.43
N GLY A 103 -12.43 16.13 10.48
CA GLY A 103 -11.32 16.85 9.84
C GLY A 103 -9.97 16.56 10.50
N GLY A 104 -9.90 16.58 11.83
CA GLY A 104 -8.67 16.34 12.59
C GLY A 104 -8.14 14.90 12.44
N LEU A 105 -9.02 13.90 12.38
CA LEU A 105 -8.59 12.52 12.15
C LEU A 105 -8.08 12.30 10.71
N GLY A 106 -8.64 13.03 9.74
CA GLY A 106 -8.12 13.04 8.37
C GLY A 106 -6.70 13.62 8.28
N THR A 107 -6.42 14.71 9.01
CA THR A 107 -5.06 15.29 9.03
C THR A 107 -4.06 14.40 9.75
N VAL A 108 -4.45 13.72 10.85
CA VAL A 108 -3.60 12.74 11.53
C VAL A 108 -3.21 11.59 10.59
N ASN A 109 -4.13 11.10 9.75
CA ASN A 109 -3.80 10.09 8.75
C ASN A 109 -2.75 10.60 7.75
N GLN A 110 -2.94 11.80 7.21
CA GLN A 110 -1.97 12.39 6.28
C GLN A 110 -0.62 12.61 6.95
N LEU A 111 -0.60 13.07 8.21
CA LEU A 111 0.62 13.20 9.00
C LEU A 111 1.32 11.85 9.17
N ALA A 112 0.59 10.78 9.50
CA ALA A 112 1.15 9.44 9.62
C ALA A 112 1.80 8.97 8.30
N VAL A 113 1.17 9.24 7.15
CA VAL A 113 1.76 8.94 5.83
C VAL A 113 3.07 9.72 5.63
N THR A 114 3.09 11.02 5.94
CA THR A 114 4.31 11.83 5.79
C THR A 114 5.44 11.39 6.72
N VAL A 115 5.12 10.98 7.96
CA VAL A 115 6.10 10.43 8.91
C VAL A 115 6.63 9.08 8.41
N GLY A 116 5.76 8.23 7.84
CA GLY A 116 6.18 6.97 7.22
C GLY A 116 7.15 7.18 6.05
N LEU A 117 6.88 8.17 5.19
CA LEU A 117 7.78 8.55 4.10
C LEU A 117 9.13 9.06 4.63
N LEU A 118 9.11 9.90 5.68
CA LEU A 118 10.34 10.39 6.32
C LEU A 118 11.17 9.24 6.89
N LEU A 119 10.55 8.31 7.63
CA LEU A 119 11.23 7.12 8.16
C LEU A 119 11.80 6.24 7.03
N SER A 120 11.05 6.08 5.94
CA SER A 120 11.54 5.34 4.77
C SER A 120 12.78 6.00 4.14
N GLN A 121 12.85 7.33 4.11
CA GLN A 121 14.03 8.04 3.62
C GLN A 121 15.23 7.89 4.56
N ILE A 122 15.02 7.96 5.88
CA ILE A 122 16.07 7.76 6.88
C ILE A 122 16.66 6.35 6.77
N LEU A 123 15.80 5.33 6.68
CA LEU A 123 16.23 3.94 6.52
C LEU A 123 16.93 3.69 5.17
N GLY A 124 16.59 4.47 4.15
CA GLY A 124 17.16 4.40 2.81
C GLY A 124 18.59 4.95 2.67
N ILE A 125 19.16 5.52 3.73
CA ILE A 125 20.55 6.00 3.72
C ILE A 125 21.52 4.81 3.54
N GLU A 126 22.58 4.99 2.75
CA GLU A 126 23.59 3.95 2.46
C GLU A 126 24.20 3.33 3.72
N GLN A 127 24.37 4.12 4.78
CA GLN A 127 24.90 3.69 6.08
C GLN A 127 23.95 2.78 6.89
N LEU A 128 22.66 2.73 6.54
CA LEU A 128 21.65 1.88 7.19
C LEU A 128 21.31 0.68 6.30
N LEU A 129 20.31 0.82 5.43
CA LEU A 129 19.79 -0.24 4.59
C LEU A 129 19.87 0.10 3.08
N GLY A 130 20.42 1.27 2.72
CA GLY A 130 20.66 1.68 1.33
C GLY A 130 21.85 1.00 0.64
N ASN A 131 22.46 -0.02 1.27
CA ASN A 131 23.59 -0.75 0.69
C ASN A 131 23.16 -1.73 -0.41
N SER A 132 24.07 -2.02 -1.34
CA SER A 132 23.83 -2.88 -2.52
C SER A 132 23.34 -4.31 -2.18
N SER A 133 23.59 -4.79 -0.96
CA SER A 133 23.06 -6.08 -0.45
C SER A 133 21.79 -5.97 0.42
N ALA A 134 21.43 -4.78 0.92
CA ALA A 134 20.36 -4.58 1.91
C ALA A 134 19.09 -3.90 1.36
N TRP A 135 19.11 -3.39 0.13
CA TRP A 135 17.93 -2.76 -0.50
C TRP A 135 16.66 -3.64 -0.51
N PRO A 136 16.72 -4.99 -0.59
CA PRO A 136 15.53 -5.84 -0.54
C PRO A 136 15.02 -6.03 0.88
N ILE A 137 15.92 -5.95 1.86
CA ILE A 137 15.57 -5.93 3.29
C ILE A 137 14.83 -4.62 3.61
N LEU A 138 15.24 -3.49 3.01
CA LEU A 138 14.52 -2.22 3.12
C LEU A 138 13.09 -2.35 2.59
N LEU A 139 12.93 -2.96 1.42
CA LEU A 139 11.64 -3.21 0.81
C LEU A 139 10.81 -4.23 1.59
N GLY A 140 11.45 -5.27 2.14
CA GLY A 140 10.83 -6.27 3.02
C GLY A 140 10.42 -5.69 4.38
N LEU A 141 11.09 -4.65 4.87
CA LEU A 141 10.70 -3.95 6.09
C LEU A 141 9.31 -3.30 5.96
N ALA A 142 8.85 -3.01 4.74
CA ALA A 142 7.48 -2.55 4.49
C ALA A 142 6.42 -3.59 4.87
N ILE A 143 6.80 -4.86 5.08
CA ILE A 143 5.92 -5.90 5.63
C ILE A 143 5.59 -5.63 7.10
N VAL A 144 6.49 -5.00 7.86
CA VAL A 144 6.29 -4.70 9.29
C VAL A 144 5.03 -3.85 9.53
N PRO A 145 4.83 -2.68 8.88
CA PRO A 145 3.60 -1.92 9.02
C PRO A 145 2.38 -2.67 8.45
N ALA A 146 2.54 -3.50 7.41
CA ALA A 146 1.46 -4.31 6.87
C ALA A 146 0.95 -5.36 7.89
N ILE A 147 1.86 -6.10 8.53
CA ILE A 147 1.54 -7.04 9.60
C ILE A 147 0.95 -6.31 10.81
N MET A 148 1.55 -5.19 11.21
CA MET A 148 1.03 -4.37 12.31
C MET A 148 -0.42 -3.93 12.02
N GLN A 149 -0.70 -3.47 10.80
CA GLN A 149 -2.05 -3.13 10.36
C GLN A 149 -2.97 -4.36 10.37
N MET A 150 -2.48 -5.55 9.99
CA MET A 150 -3.25 -6.79 10.02
C MET A 150 -3.61 -7.23 11.44
N VAL A 151 -2.74 -6.98 12.43
CA VAL A 151 -3.00 -7.30 13.85
C VAL A 151 -3.90 -6.26 14.52
N LEU A 152 -3.78 -4.98 14.14
CA LEU A 152 -4.64 -3.92 14.67
C LEU A 152 -6.07 -3.96 14.09
N LEU A 153 -6.24 -4.35 12.82
CA LEU A 153 -7.55 -4.36 12.15
C LEU A 153 -8.65 -5.17 12.85
N PRO A 154 -8.37 -6.37 13.41
CA PRO A 154 -9.33 -7.16 14.17
C PRO A 154 -9.84 -6.44 15.42
N VAL A 155 -8.97 -5.70 16.10
CA VAL A 155 -9.26 -4.95 17.34
C VAL A 155 -10.08 -3.70 17.06
N CYS A 156 -9.95 -3.13 15.85
CA CYS A 156 -10.75 -1.98 15.44
C CYS A 156 -12.23 -2.35 15.20
N PRO A 157 -13.18 -1.57 15.76
CA PRO A 157 -14.61 -1.80 15.58
C PRO A 157 -15.01 -1.60 14.12
N GLU A 158 -15.91 -2.45 13.62
CA GLU A 158 -16.35 -2.37 12.24
C GLU A 158 -17.12 -1.06 11.98
N SER A 159 -17.03 -0.50 10.76
CA SER A 159 -17.68 0.78 10.43
C SER A 159 -19.18 0.72 10.77
N PRO A 160 -19.69 1.58 11.69
CA PRO A 160 -21.10 1.59 12.10
C PRO A 160 -22.05 1.81 10.92
N ARG A 161 -21.58 2.52 9.89
CA ARG A 161 -22.36 2.80 8.67
C ARG A 161 -22.50 1.58 7.77
N TYR A 162 -21.47 0.73 7.70
CA TYR A 162 -21.56 -0.55 6.98
C TYR A 162 -22.50 -1.51 7.70
N LEU A 163 -22.47 -1.55 9.04
CA LEU A 163 -23.39 -2.36 9.85
C LEU A 163 -24.85 -1.91 9.70
N LEU A 164 -25.12 -0.60 9.62
CA LEU A 164 -26.48 -0.09 9.37
C LEU A 164 -26.97 -0.41 7.96
N MET A 165 -26.11 -0.31 6.95
CA MET A 165 -26.47 -0.60 5.56
C MET A 165 -26.57 -2.10 5.27
N SER A 166 -25.79 -2.95 5.97
CA SER A 166 -25.94 -4.40 5.90
C SER A 166 -27.16 -4.90 6.68
N ARG A 167 -27.48 -4.29 7.83
CA ARG A 167 -28.71 -4.60 8.57
C ARG A 167 -29.97 -4.19 7.80
N GLN A 168 -29.95 -3.06 7.10
CA GLN A 168 -31.05 -2.70 6.20
C GLN A 168 -31.24 -3.70 5.05
N MET A 169 -30.17 -4.32 4.55
CA MET A 169 -30.28 -5.40 3.55
C MET A 169 -30.71 -6.75 4.16
N GLU A 170 -30.48 -6.99 5.45
CA GLU A 170 -30.99 -8.17 6.17
C GLU A 170 -32.47 -8.03 6.55
N ASP A 171 -32.95 -6.81 6.83
CA ASP A 171 -34.36 -6.54 7.15
C ASP A 171 -35.27 -6.53 5.88
N GLU A 172 -34.69 -6.40 4.68
CA GLU A 172 -35.40 -6.45 3.39
C GLU A 172 -35.45 -7.85 2.74
N ALA A 173 -34.83 -8.88 3.34
CA ALA A 173 -34.77 -10.27 2.84
C ALA A 173 -35.67 -11.22 3.65
#